data_AF-A0A7W6RD24-F1
#
_entry.id   AF-A0A7W6RD24-F1
#
_cell.length_a   1.000
_cell.length_b   1.000
_cell.length_c   1.000
_cell.angle_alpha   90.00
_cell.angle_beta   90.00
_cell.angle_gamma   90.00
#
_symmetry.space_group_name_H-M   'P 1'
#
loop_
_entity.id
_entity.type
_entity.pdbx_description
1 polymer ?
#
loop_
_entity_poly.entity_id
_entity_poly.type
_entity_poly.pdbx_seq_one_letter_code
_entity_poly.pdbx_strand_id
1 'polypeptide(L)'
;MAYTDFGAVTPLQRKAYSAKILQFGRDGTILFSSKQGLTGKSANSCIQVITEITKTSRGDKVIMPLVNDLTSDGVAGDNDQDGHEESLVAQDLEITIDQISHAVRNRGVMSEQRTVVRFRSTAREKLGNWLAQKKEEMGFLTLAGRGFAHKLDLSPRPSSSQLPALAFAADVTAPSAHRTVFPGTVTATAGLSSTDTLSWDLLLAAKAKAKRLNLKPLYHEGRETYIVMVSPEQARDLKQDSDYVSVTKDAGVRGGKNPLFAGSIAMVDGLVIYEHNKVPTNTGNTAGWGAGGDVKGAQALLLGAQALGLAEVGNSEWAEDNQKDYGRKPGIAYATILGFKKPVFEDPVTGTDEDFSVLSLYTAAA
;
A
#
# COMPACT_ATOMS: atom_id res chain seq x y z
N MET A 1 22.74 50.98 -0.44
CA MET A 1 21.68 50.36 0.38
C MET A 1 21.21 49.10 -0.32
N ALA A 2 21.30 47.95 0.35
CA ALA A 2 20.90 46.65 -0.19
C ALA A 2 19.37 46.51 -0.12
N TYR A 3 18.74 46.16 -1.23
CA TYR A 3 17.32 45.83 -1.26
C TYR A 3 17.17 44.31 -1.12
N THR A 4 16.40 43.89 -0.13
CA THR A 4 16.03 42.49 0.09
C THR A 4 14.84 42.16 -0.82
N ASP A 5 15.10 41.37 -1.85
CA ASP A 5 14.07 40.80 -2.73
C ASP A 5 13.46 39.55 -2.04
N PHE A 6 12.18 39.66 -1.67
CA PHE A 6 11.40 38.57 -1.09
C PHE A 6 10.54 37.81 -2.13
N GLY A 7 10.67 38.12 -3.42
CA GLY A 7 9.78 37.62 -4.49
C GLY A 7 10.33 36.43 -5.29
N ALA A 8 11.65 36.27 -5.38
CA ALA A 8 12.25 35.21 -6.17
C ALA A 8 12.46 33.93 -5.35
N VAL A 9 11.40 33.12 -5.19
CA VAL A 9 11.54 31.75 -4.67
C VAL A 9 12.44 30.98 -5.64
N THR A 10 13.70 30.79 -5.25
CA THR A 10 14.69 30.12 -6.10
C THR A 10 14.22 28.70 -6.45
N PRO A 11 14.65 28.12 -7.58
CA PRO A 11 14.30 26.74 -7.94
C PRO A 11 14.57 25.74 -6.80
N LEU A 12 15.57 26.04 -5.96
CA LEU A 12 15.96 25.27 -4.78
C LEU A 12 14.94 25.39 -3.65
N GLN A 13 14.41 26.59 -3.38
CA GLN A 13 13.30 26.77 -2.44
C GLN A 13 12.01 26.10 -2.95
N ARG A 14 11.71 26.12 -4.25
CA ARG A 14 10.58 25.37 -4.81
C ARG A 14 10.71 23.86 -4.55
N LYS A 15 11.92 23.29 -4.71
CA LYS A 15 12.23 21.89 -4.37
C LYS A 15 12.16 21.60 -2.86
N ALA A 16 12.64 22.51 -2.01
CA ALA A 16 12.59 22.34 -0.56
C ALA A 16 11.15 22.43 -0.01
N TYR A 17 10.34 23.35 -0.54
CA TYR A 17 8.93 23.46 -0.17
C TYR A 17 8.09 22.30 -0.72
N SER A 18 8.34 21.82 -1.96
CA SER A 18 7.67 20.63 -2.47
C SER A 18 8.02 19.40 -1.64
N ALA A 19 9.28 19.26 -1.20
CA ALA A 19 9.70 18.20 -0.28
C ALA A 19 8.99 18.29 1.09
N LYS A 20 8.84 19.50 1.64
CA LYS A 20 8.17 19.70 2.93
C LYS A 20 6.66 19.39 2.86
N ILE A 21 6.00 19.68 1.74
CA ILE A 21 4.58 19.37 1.53
C ILE A 21 4.36 17.89 1.25
N LEU A 22 5.28 17.25 0.51
CA LEU A 22 5.32 15.79 0.39
C LEU A 22 5.45 15.12 1.75
N GLN A 23 6.24 15.68 2.66
CA GLN A 23 6.37 15.15 4.02
C GLN A 23 5.03 15.21 4.78
N PHE A 24 4.32 16.34 4.73
CA PHE A 24 3.00 16.46 5.36
C PHE A 24 1.93 15.55 4.72
N GLY A 25 1.94 15.40 3.40
CA GLY A 25 1.02 14.48 2.71
C GLY A 25 1.33 13.01 3.00
N ARG A 26 2.62 12.63 3.00
CA ARG A 26 3.07 11.27 3.32
C ARG A 26 2.81 10.90 4.77
N ASP A 27 3.02 11.82 5.70
CA ASP A 27 2.77 11.62 7.14
C ASP A 27 1.32 11.23 7.46
N GLY A 28 0.36 11.54 6.58
CA GLY A 28 -1.05 11.16 6.71
C GLY A 28 -1.44 9.81 6.09
N THR A 29 -0.50 9.08 5.49
CA THR A 29 -0.75 7.77 4.85
C THR A 29 -0.06 6.65 5.63
N ILE A 30 -0.70 5.51 5.81
CA ILE A 30 -0.11 4.37 6.53
C ILE A 30 0.90 3.61 5.67
N LEU A 31 0.61 3.42 4.38
CA LEU A 31 1.46 2.62 3.50
C LEU A 31 2.77 3.32 3.15
N PHE A 32 2.75 4.64 2.93
CA PHE A 32 3.88 5.38 2.33
C PHE A 32 4.50 6.44 3.24
N SER A 33 4.06 6.52 4.49
CA SER A 33 4.69 7.37 5.49
C SER A 33 6.04 6.80 5.90
N SER A 34 7.03 7.69 6.02
CA SER A 34 8.35 7.35 6.53
C SER A 34 8.34 6.97 8.02
N LYS A 35 7.29 7.33 8.77
CA LYS A 35 7.21 7.06 10.22
C LYS A 35 6.82 5.62 10.55
N GLN A 36 6.05 4.97 9.68
CA GLN A 36 5.60 3.59 9.86
C GLN A 36 6.68 2.60 9.38
N GLY A 37 7.69 3.06 8.62
CA GLY A 37 8.83 2.23 8.21
C GLY A 37 8.51 1.12 7.19
N LEU A 38 7.32 1.13 6.58
CA LEU A 38 6.86 0.07 5.67
C LEU A 38 7.52 0.13 4.28
N THR A 39 7.89 1.33 3.85
CA THR A 39 8.58 1.56 2.57
C THR A 39 10.08 1.63 2.75
N GLY A 40 10.82 0.93 1.90
CA GLY A 40 12.28 1.04 1.85
C GLY A 40 12.82 0.73 0.47
N LYS A 41 14.12 0.95 0.27
CA LYS A 41 14.81 0.51 -0.95
C LYS A 41 15.39 -0.90 -0.84
N SER A 42 15.41 -1.44 0.38
CA SER A 42 15.95 -2.76 0.69
C SER A 42 14.93 -3.85 0.37
N ALA A 43 15.42 -5.04 0.01
CA ALA A 43 14.61 -6.24 -0.11
C ALA A 43 13.91 -6.63 1.21
N ASN A 44 14.40 -6.20 2.38
CA ASN A 44 13.73 -6.46 3.67
C ASN A 44 12.60 -5.46 3.98
N SER A 45 12.24 -4.57 3.05
CA SER A 45 11.10 -3.66 3.24
C SER A 45 9.80 -4.28 2.71
N CYS A 46 8.69 -4.02 3.40
CA CYS A 46 7.37 -4.49 2.98
C CYS A 46 7.01 -3.96 1.58
N ILE A 47 7.25 -2.67 1.35
CA ILE A 47 7.10 -2.04 0.05
C ILE A 47 8.47 -1.63 -0.46
N GLN A 48 8.92 -2.27 -1.53
CA GLN A 48 10.21 -1.95 -2.16
C GLN A 48 10.05 -0.77 -3.13
N VAL A 49 10.78 0.30 -2.85
CA VAL A 49 10.82 1.49 -3.69
C VAL A 49 12.00 1.41 -4.64
N ILE A 50 11.72 1.38 -5.92
CA ILE A 50 12.72 1.32 -6.97
C ILE A 50 12.82 2.70 -7.63
N THR A 51 14.02 3.27 -7.58
CA THR A 51 14.31 4.61 -8.11
C THR A 51 15.31 4.59 -9.27
N GLU A 52 15.75 3.41 -9.72
CA GLU A 52 16.93 3.27 -10.59
C GLU A 52 16.71 3.55 -12.07
N ILE A 53 15.53 4.04 -12.45
CA ILE A 53 15.37 4.79 -13.71
C ILE A 53 15.39 6.27 -13.35
N THR A 54 16.60 6.82 -13.31
CA THR A 54 16.74 8.28 -13.26
C THR A 54 16.21 8.85 -14.57
N LYS A 55 15.59 10.04 -14.53
CA LYS A 55 14.97 10.78 -15.66
C LYS A 55 15.84 10.88 -16.93
N THR A 56 17.12 10.54 -16.84
CA THR A 56 18.14 10.50 -17.89
C THR A 56 18.08 9.24 -18.76
N SER A 57 17.68 8.08 -18.25
CA SER A 57 17.44 6.88 -19.06
C SER A 57 15.98 6.85 -19.48
N ARG A 58 15.71 7.09 -20.76
CA ARG A 58 14.35 7.11 -21.32
C ARG A 58 13.80 5.67 -21.36
N GLY A 59 12.85 5.35 -20.50
CA GLY A 59 12.14 4.08 -20.50
C GLY A 59 10.82 4.16 -19.73
N ASP A 60 9.81 3.45 -20.22
CA ASP A 60 8.45 3.42 -19.64
C ASP A 60 8.25 2.26 -18.64
N LYS A 61 9.33 1.54 -18.32
CA LYS A 61 9.31 0.35 -17.45
C LYS A 61 10.51 0.33 -16.53
N VAL A 62 10.28 0.07 -15.25
CA VAL A 62 11.29 -0.11 -14.19
C VAL A 62 11.42 -1.58 -13.87
N ILE A 63 12.65 -2.11 -13.80
CA ILE A 63 12.89 -3.52 -13.46
C ILE A 63 13.10 -3.64 -11.95
N MET A 64 12.36 -4.54 -11.33
CA MET A 64 12.58 -5.02 -9.97
C MET A 64 13.30 -6.37 -10.06
N PRO A 65 14.61 -6.43 -9.78
CA PRO A 65 15.30 -7.71 -9.71
C PRO A 65 14.88 -8.42 -8.43
N LEU A 66 14.42 -9.66 -8.57
CA LEU A 66 14.26 -10.57 -7.45
C LEU A 66 15.25 -11.72 -7.61
N VAL A 67 16.00 -11.99 -6.56
CA VAL A 67 16.93 -13.12 -6.51
C VAL A 67 16.25 -14.20 -5.68
N ASN A 68 16.06 -15.37 -6.30
CA ASN A 68 15.53 -16.53 -5.59
C ASN A 68 16.54 -17.06 -4.60
N ASP A 69 16.05 -17.69 -3.54
CA ASP A 69 16.93 -18.33 -2.56
C ASP A 69 17.52 -19.61 -3.18
N LEU A 70 18.75 -19.95 -2.79
CA LEU A 70 19.45 -21.17 -3.23
C LEU A 70 18.75 -22.42 -2.67
N THR A 71 18.67 -23.48 -3.46
CA THR A 71 17.92 -24.71 -3.15
C THR A 71 18.80 -25.94 -3.00
N SER A 72 20.06 -25.89 -3.44
CA SER A 72 20.99 -27.01 -3.36
C SER A 72 21.46 -27.26 -1.92
N ASP A 73 21.57 -28.54 -1.54
CA ASP A 73 22.11 -28.99 -0.25
C ASP A 73 23.64 -28.73 -0.12
N GLY A 74 24.28 -28.25 -1.19
CA GLY A 74 25.70 -27.97 -1.25
C GLY A 74 26.54 -29.24 -1.31
N VAL A 75 27.83 -29.10 -0.98
CA VAL A 75 28.82 -30.18 -1.00
C VAL A 75 29.33 -30.42 0.43
N ALA A 76 29.35 -31.69 0.86
CA ALA A 76 29.77 -32.07 2.22
C ALA A 76 31.27 -32.41 2.30
N GLY A 77 31.95 -32.00 3.37
CA GLY A 77 33.34 -32.37 3.66
C GLY A 77 34.36 -31.67 2.74
N ASP A 78 35.49 -32.34 2.48
CA ASP A 78 36.57 -31.87 1.60
C ASP A 78 36.29 -32.14 0.11
N ASN A 79 35.03 -32.38 -0.25
CA ASN A 79 34.64 -32.63 -1.64
C ASN A 79 34.74 -31.34 -2.47
N ASP A 80 35.17 -31.47 -3.73
CA ASP A 80 35.39 -30.32 -4.62
C ASP A 80 34.09 -29.54 -4.88
N GLN A 81 34.14 -28.24 -4.61
CA GLN A 81 33.04 -27.31 -4.87
C GLN A 81 32.96 -26.94 -6.36
N ASP A 82 34.09 -27.02 -7.08
CA ASP A 82 34.14 -26.83 -8.52
C ASP A 82 33.33 -27.92 -9.25
N GLY A 83 32.29 -27.50 -9.97
CA GLY A 83 31.37 -28.40 -10.70
C GLY A 83 30.07 -28.73 -9.97
N HIS A 84 29.91 -28.31 -8.71
CA HIS A 84 28.66 -28.44 -7.94
C HIS A 84 28.03 -27.06 -7.62
N GLU A 85 28.33 -26.08 -8.46
CA GLU A 85 27.84 -24.71 -8.32
C GLU A 85 26.36 -24.62 -8.71
N GLU A 86 25.55 -24.00 -7.84
CA GLU A 86 24.17 -23.65 -8.16
C GLU A 86 24.12 -22.28 -8.85
N SER A 87 23.36 -22.19 -9.95
CA SER A 87 23.16 -20.92 -10.65
C SER A 87 22.13 -20.06 -9.91
N LEU A 88 22.49 -18.81 -9.62
CA LEU A 88 21.54 -17.83 -9.10
C LEU A 88 20.53 -17.43 -10.18
N VAL A 89 19.29 -17.90 -10.04
CA VAL A 89 18.19 -17.49 -10.92
C VAL A 89 17.67 -16.13 -10.44
N ALA A 90 17.98 -15.08 -11.21
CA ALA A 90 17.35 -13.78 -11.05
C ALA A 90 16.11 -13.70 -11.95
N GLN A 91 14.98 -13.32 -11.37
CA GLN A 91 13.75 -13.04 -12.10
C GLN A 91 13.52 -11.53 -12.12
N ASP A 92 13.32 -11.02 -13.33
CA ASP A 92 13.11 -9.59 -13.56
C ASP A 92 11.61 -9.30 -13.63
N LEU A 93 11.12 -8.50 -12.67
CA LEU A 93 9.74 -8.05 -12.67
C LEU A 93 9.65 -6.62 -13.22
N GLU A 94 9.05 -6.49 -14.41
CA GLU A 94 8.86 -5.20 -15.05
C GLU A 94 7.66 -4.45 -14.46
N ILE A 95 7.87 -3.23 -13.96
CA ILE A 95 6.84 -2.31 -13.47
C ILE A 95 6.63 -1.22 -14.51
N THR A 96 5.44 -1.12 -15.09
CA THR A 96 5.10 0.00 -15.98
C THR A 96 4.90 1.29 -15.17
N ILE A 97 5.31 2.43 -15.72
CA ILE A 97 5.15 3.74 -15.07
C ILE A 97 4.21 4.63 -15.87
N ASP A 98 3.46 5.49 -15.18
CA ASP A 98 2.63 6.51 -15.80
C ASP A 98 2.56 7.77 -14.93
N GLN A 99 2.15 8.88 -15.53
CA GLN A 99 2.01 10.17 -14.86
C GLN A 99 0.58 10.38 -14.36
N ILE A 100 0.45 10.64 -13.05
CA ILE A 100 -0.78 11.16 -12.48
C ILE A 100 -0.61 12.64 -12.16
N SER A 101 -1.59 13.46 -12.56
CA SER A 101 -1.58 14.90 -12.31
C SER A 101 -2.96 15.45 -11.95
N HIS A 102 -2.97 16.53 -11.17
CA HIS A 102 -4.16 17.30 -10.88
C HIS A 102 -3.85 18.78 -10.73
N ALA A 103 -4.83 19.63 -11.07
CA ALA A 103 -4.66 21.07 -11.09
C ALA A 103 -5.89 21.78 -10.52
N VAL A 104 -5.65 22.89 -9.83
CA VAL A 104 -6.68 23.80 -9.31
C VAL A 104 -6.42 25.21 -9.81
N ARG A 105 -7.49 25.98 -10.02
CA ARG A 105 -7.42 27.31 -10.60
C ARG A 105 -8.19 28.33 -9.77
N ASN A 106 -7.63 29.52 -9.63
CA ASN A 106 -8.32 30.64 -9.00
C ASN A 106 -9.37 31.25 -9.96
N ARG A 107 -10.55 31.60 -9.42
CA ARG A 107 -11.62 32.28 -10.14
C ARG A 107 -11.24 33.70 -10.55
N GLY A 108 -10.39 34.39 -9.78
CA GLY A 108 -9.81 35.67 -10.18
C GLY A 108 -9.40 36.60 -9.01
N VAL A 109 -8.78 37.73 -9.34
CA VAL A 109 -8.18 38.70 -8.41
C VAL A 109 -9.16 39.20 -7.33
N MET A 110 -10.41 39.50 -7.70
CA MET A 110 -11.43 39.94 -6.75
C MET A 110 -11.84 38.84 -5.75
N SER A 111 -11.76 37.56 -6.14
CA SER A 111 -12.06 36.45 -5.25
C SER A 111 -10.96 36.28 -4.20
N GLU A 112 -9.70 36.49 -4.59
CA GLU A 112 -8.55 36.38 -3.68
C GLU A 112 -8.52 37.52 -2.66
N GLN A 113 -8.90 38.74 -3.06
CA GLN A 113 -8.99 39.87 -2.15
C GLN A 113 -10.17 39.77 -1.17
N ARG A 114 -11.28 39.14 -1.57
CA ARG A 114 -12.46 38.93 -0.71
C ARG A 114 -12.25 37.86 0.36
N THR A 115 -11.20 37.05 0.26
CA THR A 115 -10.94 35.94 1.19
C THR A 115 -9.60 36.12 1.90
N VAL A 116 -9.56 35.89 3.21
CA VAL A 116 -8.31 35.91 3.98
C VAL A 116 -7.38 34.72 3.62
N VAL A 117 -7.96 33.67 3.01
CA VAL A 117 -7.23 32.45 2.63
C VAL A 117 -6.38 32.68 1.39
N ARG A 118 -5.06 32.47 1.52
CA ARG A 118 -4.13 32.58 0.39
C ARG A 118 -4.22 31.37 -0.53
N PHE A 119 -4.68 31.59 -1.76
CA PHE A 119 -4.90 30.54 -2.75
C PHE A 119 -3.67 29.64 -2.97
N ARG A 120 -2.48 30.23 -3.09
CA ARG A 120 -1.25 29.48 -3.39
C ARG A 120 -0.84 28.49 -2.28
N SER A 121 -0.90 28.89 -1.02
CA SER A 121 -0.52 28.01 0.09
C SER A 121 -1.55 26.89 0.27
N THR A 122 -2.84 27.23 0.19
CA THR A 122 -3.92 26.25 0.36
C THR A 122 -3.98 25.27 -0.80
N ALA A 123 -3.80 25.72 -2.05
CA ALA A 123 -3.75 24.84 -3.21
C ALA A 123 -2.59 23.83 -3.10
N ARG A 124 -1.41 24.27 -2.66
CA ARG A 124 -0.25 23.39 -2.46
C ARG A 124 -0.52 22.29 -1.44
N GLU A 125 -1.03 22.66 -0.27
CA GLU A 125 -1.34 21.72 0.80
C GLU A 125 -2.41 20.70 0.36
N LYS A 126 -3.50 21.18 -0.25
CA LYS A 126 -4.59 20.30 -0.70
C LYS A 126 -4.18 19.37 -1.83
N LEU A 127 -3.37 19.83 -2.78
CA LEU A 127 -2.86 18.97 -3.86
C LEU A 127 -1.85 17.94 -3.35
N GLY A 128 -1.00 18.30 -2.40
CA GLY A 128 -0.10 17.34 -1.73
C GLY A 128 -0.88 16.23 -1.01
N ASN A 129 -1.90 16.60 -0.24
CA ASN A 129 -2.76 15.64 0.45
C ASN A 129 -3.58 14.77 -0.52
N TRP A 130 -4.09 15.35 -1.60
CA TRP A 130 -4.79 14.62 -2.65
C TRP A 130 -3.90 13.53 -3.26
N LEU A 131 -2.65 13.88 -3.62
CA LEU A 131 -1.74 12.92 -4.23
C LEU A 131 -1.42 11.77 -3.27
N ALA A 132 -1.11 12.09 -2.01
CA ALA A 132 -0.83 11.09 -0.99
C ALA A 132 -2.03 10.14 -0.80
N GLN A 133 -3.24 10.70 -0.74
CA GLN A 133 -4.45 9.90 -0.58
C GLN A 133 -4.70 8.97 -1.77
N LYS A 134 -4.52 9.46 -3.00
CA LYS A 134 -4.70 8.68 -4.22
C LYS A 134 -3.64 7.61 -4.41
N LYS A 135 -2.39 7.93 -4.08
CA LYS A 135 -1.29 6.98 -4.09
C LYS A 135 -1.57 5.80 -3.15
N GLU A 136 -2.03 6.09 -1.94
CA GLU A 136 -2.42 5.07 -0.97
C GLU A 136 -3.63 4.24 -1.38
N GLU A 137 -4.65 4.87 -1.95
CA GLU A 137 -5.81 4.17 -2.50
C GLU A 137 -5.41 3.19 -3.61
N MET A 138 -4.55 3.62 -4.53
CA MET A 138 -4.00 2.74 -5.57
C MET A 138 -3.15 1.62 -4.96
N GLY A 139 -2.32 1.91 -3.96
CA GLY A 139 -1.52 0.92 -3.25
C GLY A 139 -2.37 -0.20 -2.64
N PHE A 140 -3.40 0.15 -1.87
CA PHE A 140 -4.32 -0.85 -1.30
C PHE A 140 -5.08 -1.66 -2.36
N LEU A 141 -5.52 -1.02 -3.44
CA LEU A 141 -6.16 -1.71 -4.56
C LEU A 141 -5.21 -2.70 -5.25
N THR A 142 -3.96 -2.30 -5.50
CA THR A 142 -2.94 -3.20 -6.10
C THR A 142 -2.59 -4.38 -5.20
N LEU A 143 -2.39 -4.14 -3.89
CA LEU A 143 -2.12 -5.20 -2.93
C LEU A 143 -3.29 -6.20 -2.82
N ALA A 144 -4.53 -5.69 -2.85
CA ALA A 144 -5.72 -6.52 -2.81
C ALA A 144 -6.07 -7.20 -4.15
N GLY A 145 -5.33 -6.90 -5.23
CA GLY A 145 -5.62 -7.41 -6.56
C GLY A 145 -6.94 -6.93 -7.13
N ARG A 146 -7.33 -5.69 -6.83
CA ARG A 146 -8.56 -5.04 -7.31
C ARG A 146 -8.21 -3.94 -8.31
N GLY A 147 -8.76 -4.00 -9.51
CA GLY A 147 -8.53 -2.98 -10.54
C GLY A 147 -9.05 -1.59 -10.15
N PHE A 148 -8.48 -0.55 -10.75
CA PHE A 148 -8.81 0.86 -10.42
C PHE A 148 -10.17 1.34 -10.91
N ALA A 149 -10.91 0.50 -11.66
CA ALA A 149 -12.30 0.76 -12.06
C ALA A 149 -13.24 0.88 -10.85
N HIS A 150 -12.87 0.26 -9.73
CA HIS A 150 -13.61 0.32 -8.47
C HIS A 150 -12.90 1.24 -7.47
N LYS A 151 -13.67 1.73 -6.51
CA LYS A 151 -13.14 2.32 -5.28
C LYS A 151 -12.85 1.22 -4.26
N LEU A 152 -12.31 1.61 -3.11
CA LEU A 152 -11.98 0.68 -2.02
C LEU A 152 -13.20 -0.01 -1.41
N ASP A 153 -14.38 0.59 -1.52
CA ASP A 153 -15.67 0.02 -1.10
C ASP A 153 -16.31 -0.90 -2.18
N LEU A 154 -15.55 -1.20 -3.25
CA LEU A 154 -15.96 -1.91 -4.47
C LEU A 154 -17.07 -1.22 -5.29
N SER A 155 -17.49 0.00 -4.94
CA SER A 155 -18.40 0.78 -5.78
C SER A 155 -17.71 1.17 -7.10
N PRO A 156 -18.42 1.16 -8.24
CA PRO A 156 -17.84 1.59 -9.50
C PRO A 156 -17.46 3.07 -9.45
N ARG A 157 -16.33 3.42 -10.05
CA ARG A 157 -15.97 4.82 -10.28
C ARG A 157 -16.82 5.44 -11.39
N PRO A 158 -17.03 6.77 -11.38
CA PRO A 158 -17.67 7.44 -12.51
C PRO A 158 -16.82 7.28 -13.77
N SER A 159 -17.48 7.25 -14.93
CA SER A 159 -16.84 7.13 -16.25
C SER A 159 -15.83 8.24 -16.57
N SER A 160 -15.90 9.37 -15.85
CA SER A 160 -14.93 10.47 -15.94
C SER A 160 -13.59 10.16 -15.26
N SER A 161 -13.48 9.06 -14.50
CA SER A 161 -12.24 8.72 -13.80
C SER A 161 -11.17 8.24 -14.76
N GLN A 162 -9.98 8.83 -14.68
CA GLN A 162 -8.83 8.47 -15.51
C GLN A 162 -7.90 7.43 -14.86
N LEU A 163 -8.16 7.04 -13.61
CA LEU A 163 -7.31 6.04 -12.91
C LEU A 163 -7.27 4.67 -13.60
N PRO A 164 -8.38 4.15 -14.18
CA PRO A 164 -8.33 2.89 -14.93
C PRO A 164 -7.56 2.97 -16.25
N ALA A 165 -7.31 4.18 -16.75
CA ALA A 165 -6.59 4.42 -18.00
C ALA A 165 -5.06 4.51 -17.80
N LEU A 166 -4.58 4.48 -16.55
CA LEU A 166 -3.15 4.47 -16.26
C LEU A 166 -2.51 3.19 -16.79
N ALA A 167 -1.31 3.28 -17.37
CA ALA A 167 -0.63 2.14 -17.98
C ALA A 167 -0.49 0.93 -17.03
N PHE A 168 -0.12 1.19 -15.77
CA PHE A 168 0.04 0.16 -14.73
C PHE A 168 -1.28 -0.37 -14.15
N ALA A 169 -2.44 0.12 -14.60
CA ALA A 169 -3.73 -0.44 -14.19
C ALA A 169 -3.92 -1.87 -14.73
N ALA A 170 -3.30 -2.19 -15.87
CA ALA A 170 -3.33 -3.53 -16.47
C ALA A 170 -2.44 -4.54 -15.72
N ASP A 171 -1.46 -4.07 -14.95
CA ASP A 171 -0.53 -4.91 -14.17
C ASP A 171 -1.15 -5.45 -12.86
N VAL A 172 -2.39 -5.06 -12.54
CA VAL A 172 -3.08 -5.50 -11.31
C VAL A 172 -3.67 -6.90 -11.50
N THR A 173 -3.11 -7.89 -10.81
CA THR A 173 -3.56 -9.29 -10.82
C THR A 173 -4.45 -9.60 -9.62
N ALA A 174 -5.47 -10.44 -9.82
CA ALA A 174 -6.30 -10.96 -8.72
C ALA A 174 -5.45 -11.74 -7.70
N PRO A 175 -5.89 -11.88 -6.44
CA PRO A 175 -5.21 -12.73 -5.47
C PRO A 175 -5.08 -14.16 -5.97
N SER A 176 -3.89 -14.72 -5.84
CA SER A 176 -3.60 -16.09 -6.30
C SER A 176 -4.34 -17.12 -5.45
N ALA A 177 -4.68 -18.29 -6.01
CA ALA A 177 -5.59 -19.24 -5.38
C ALA A 177 -5.07 -19.78 -4.04
N HIS A 178 -3.76 -19.99 -3.91
CA HIS A 178 -3.16 -20.42 -2.66
C HIS A 178 -2.88 -19.24 -1.71
N ARG A 179 -3.09 -18.00 -2.14
CA ARG A 179 -2.84 -16.77 -1.37
C ARG A 179 -4.10 -16.16 -0.73
N THR A 180 -5.17 -16.94 -0.60
CA THR A 180 -6.41 -16.52 0.09
C THR A 180 -6.65 -17.33 1.37
N VAL A 181 -7.19 -16.69 2.40
CA VAL A 181 -7.61 -17.31 3.66
C VAL A 181 -9.03 -16.88 4.00
N PHE A 182 -9.82 -17.84 4.48
CA PHE A 182 -11.21 -17.67 4.89
C PHE A 182 -11.41 -18.27 6.27
N PRO A 183 -12.35 -17.76 7.08
CA PRO A 183 -12.73 -18.34 8.35
C PRO A 183 -13.44 -19.69 8.20
N GLY A 184 -13.24 -20.56 9.19
CA GLY A 184 -13.92 -21.84 9.30
C GLY A 184 -13.66 -22.78 8.12
N THR A 185 -14.74 -23.26 7.50
CA THR A 185 -14.69 -24.20 6.36
C THR A 185 -14.97 -23.54 5.02
N VAL A 186 -15.12 -22.21 5.00
CA VAL A 186 -15.40 -21.44 3.79
C VAL A 186 -14.16 -21.43 2.89
N THR A 187 -14.37 -21.53 1.57
CA THR A 187 -13.28 -21.54 0.57
C THR A 187 -13.41 -20.43 -0.47
N ALA A 188 -14.50 -19.67 -0.45
CA ALA A 188 -14.77 -18.58 -1.37
C ALA A 188 -15.69 -17.53 -0.73
N THR A 189 -15.64 -16.29 -1.23
CA THR A 189 -16.49 -15.19 -0.74
C THR A 189 -17.99 -15.48 -0.85
N ALA A 190 -18.41 -16.32 -1.80
CA ALA A 190 -19.80 -16.76 -1.93
C ALA A 190 -20.28 -17.67 -0.79
N GLY A 191 -19.37 -18.32 -0.05
CA GLY A 191 -19.71 -19.15 1.11
C GLY A 191 -19.75 -18.40 2.44
N LEU A 192 -19.36 -17.12 2.47
CA LEU A 192 -19.32 -16.33 3.70
C LEU A 192 -20.72 -16.07 4.25
N SER A 193 -20.83 -16.13 5.57
CA SER A 193 -22.00 -15.76 6.38
C SER A 193 -21.66 -14.58 7.29
N SER A 194 -22.66 -13.95 7.91
CA SER A 194 -22.41 -12.82 8.84
C SER A 194 -21.66 -13.20 10.11
N THR A 195 -21.53 -14.50 10.42
CA THR A 195 -20.78 -14.99 11.59
C THR A 195 -19.31 -15.24 11.29
N ASP A 196 -18.92 -15.21 10.02
CA ASP A 196 -17.56 -15.47 9.54
C ASP A 196 -16.67 -14.23 9.69
N THR A 197 -16.47 -13.79 10.94
CA THR A 197 -15.74 -12.56 11.28
C THR A 197 -14.24 -12.80 11.47
N LEU A 198 -13.48 -11.71 11.63
CA LEU A 198 -12.05 -11.79 11.95
C LEU A 198 -11.86 -12.23 13.41
N SER A 199 -11.29 -13.42 13.62
CA SER A 199 -10.98 -13.97 14.95
C SER A 199 -9.48 -14.15 15.17
N TRP A 200 -9.09 -14.36 16.43
CA TRP A 200 -7.72 -14.72 16.80
C TRP A 200 -7.22 -15.97 16.05
N ASP A 201 -8.06 -17.01 15.99
CA ASP A 201 -7.73 -18.27 15.31
C ASP A 201 -7.49 -18.10 13.81
N LEU A 202 -8.25 -17.22 13.16
CA LEU A 202 -8.06 -16.92 11.73
C LEU A 202 -6.68 -16.30 11.48
N LEU A 203 -6.21 -15.43 12.37
CA LEU A 203 -4.89 -14.82 12.28
C LEU A 203 -3.77 -15.85 12.48
N LEU A 204 -3.92 -16.76 13.43
CA LEU A 204 -2.97 -17.86 13.63
C LEU A 204 -2.92 -18.80 12.42
N ALA A 205 -4.08 -19.17 11.87
CA ALA A 205 -4.17 -20.00 10.67
C ALA A 205 -3.51 -19.30 9.46
N ALA A 206 -3.75 -17.99 9.30
CA ALA A 206 -3.13 -17.20 8.24
C ALA A 206 -1.60 -17.15 8.39
N LYS A 207 -1.08 -16.99 9.60
CA LYS A 207 0.37 -17.04 9.86
C LYS A 207 0.95 -18.42 9.58
N ALA A 208 0.31 -19.49 10.03
CA ALA A 208 0.76 -20.86 9.78
C ALA A 208 0.82 -21.14 8.28
N LYS A 209 -0.20 -20.70 7.52
CA LYS A 209 -0.20 -20.78 6.06
C LYS A 209 0.92 -19.95 5.43
N ALA A 210 1.14 -18.74 5.93
CA ALA A 210 2.21 -17.87 5.43
C ALA A 210 3.60 -18.51 5.60
N LYS A 211 3.87 -19.10 6.78
CA LYS A 211 5.12 -19.82 7.02
C LYS A 211 5.25 -21.09 6.17
N ARG A 212 4.17 -21.84 5.98
CA ARG A 212 4.18 -23.09 5.20
C ARG A 212 4.49 -22.85 3.72
N LEU A 213 4.05 -21.71 3.19
CA LEU A 213 4.30 -21.29 1.81
C LEU A 213 5.51 -20.35 1.66
N ASN A 214 6.40 -20.33 2.67
CA ASN A 214 7.65 -19.57 2.65
C ASN A 214 7.51 -18.08 2.25
N LEU A 215 6.43 -17.39 2.66
CA LEU A 215 6.36 -15.94 2.46
C LEU A 215 7.52 -15.29 3.22
N LYS A 216 8.25 -14.37 2.58
CA LYS A 216 9.39 -13.72 3.22
C LYS A 216 8.91 -12.87 4.41
N PRO A 217 9.31 -13.19 5.66
CA PRO A 217 8.93 -12.41 6.82
C PRO A 217 9.70 -11.08 6.86
N LEU A 218 9.20 -10.13 7.65
CA LEU A 218 9.96 -8.94 8.03
C LEU A 218 10.69 -9.22 9.34
N TYR A 219 11.93 -8.79 9.46
CA TYR A 219 12.67 -8.89 10.70
C TYR A 219 12.50 -7.62 11.53
N HIS A 220 11.84 -7.74 12.68
CA HIS A 220 11.71 -6.67 13.66
C HIS A 220 12.21 -7.16 15.03
N GLU A 221 13.16 -6.45 15.62
CA GLU A 221 13.79 -6.84 16.91
C GLU A 221 14.30 -8.30 16.95
N GLY A 222 14.80 -8.80 15.81
CA GLY A 222 15.31 -10.18 15.69
C GLY A 222 14.23 -11.27 15.62
N ARG A 223 12.94 -10.89 15.49
CA ARG A 223 11.83 -11.82 15.34
C ARG A 223 11.19 -11.71 13.96
N GLU A 224 10.79 -12.85 13.42
CA GLU A 224 9.96 -12.94 12.22
C GLU A 224 8.60 -12.33 12.48
N THR A 225 8.29 -11.29 11.72
CA THR A 225 7.08 -10.50 11.85
C THR A 225 6.38 -10.40 10.50
N TYR A 226 5.05 -10.47 10.52
CA TYR A 226 4.23 -10.09 9.35
C TYR A 226 3.34 -8.92 9.73
N ILE A 227 2.96 -8.12 8.74
CA ILE A 227 2.06 -6.99 8.95
C ILE A 227 0.69 -7.37 8.46
N VAL A 228 -0.34 -7.16 9.28
CA VAL A 228 -1.74 -7.39 8.89
C VAL A 228 -2.46 -6.05 8.85
N MET A 229 -2.95 -5.68 7.68
CA MET A 229 -3.80 -4.52 7.47
C MET A 229 -5.26 -4.95 7.56
N VAL A 230 -6.00 -4.39 8.52
CA VAL A 230 -7.41 -4.71 8.79
C VAL A 230 -8.29 -3.48 8.65
N SER A 231 -9.53 -3.68 8.20
CA SER A 231 -10.53 -2.60 8.20
C SER A 231 -10.97 -2.27 9.64
N PRO A 232 -11.55 -1.08 9.89
CA PRO A 232 -12.09 -0.74 11.20
C PRO A 232 -13.17 -1.71 11.69
N GLU A 233 -14.00 -2.22 10.78
CA GLU A 233 -15.04 -3.20 11.11
C GLU A 233 -14.42 -4.54 11.52
N GLN A 234 -13.40 -5.00 10.79
CA GLN A 234 -12.65 -6.21 11.16
C GLN A 234 -11.91 -6.05 12.49
N ALA A 235 -11.34 -4.87 12.75
CA ALA A 235 -10.67 -4.58 14.02
C ALA A 235 -11.65 -4.56 15.20
N ARG A 236 -12.89 -4.07 14.99
CA ARG A 236 -13.97 -4.15 15.98
C ARG A 236 -14.27 -5.61 16.31
N ASP A 237 -14.45 -6.45 15.29
CA ASP A 237 -14.80 -7.86 15.48
C ASP A 237 -13.68 -8.62 16.22
N LEU A 238 -12.42 -8.36 15.87
CA LEU A 238 -11.26 -8.92 16.58
C LEU A 238 -11.20 -8.46 18.04
N LYS A 239 -11.53 -7.19 18.33
CA LYS A 239 -11.56 -6.66 19.71
C LYS A 239 -12.72 -7.25 20.54
N GLN A 240 -13.76 -7.77 19.90
CA GLN A 240 -14.89 -8.43 20.55
C GLN A 240 -14.70 -9.94 20.72
N ASP A 241 -13.75 -10.54 20.00
CA ASP A 241 -13.42 -11.95 20.07
C ASP A 241 -13.03 -12.38 21.49
N SER A 242 -13.62 -13.48 21.97
CA SER A 242 -13.44 -13.93 23.36
C SER A 242 -12.00 -14.31 23.68
N ASP A 243 -11.29 -14.88 22.71
CA ASP A 243 -9.91 -15.31 22.85
C ASP A 243 -8.98 -14.10 22.87
N TYR A 244 -9.19 -13.13 21.98
CA TYR A 244 -8.45 -11.86 22.02
C TYR A 244 -8.67 -11.13 23.36
N VAL A 245 -9.92 -11.04 23.83
CA VAL A 245 -10.25 -10.36 25.10
C VAL A 245 -9.61 -11.08 26.29
N SER A 246 -9.67 -12.42 26.33
CA SER A 246 -9.09 -13.21 27.43
C SER A 246 -7.56 -13.07 27.47
N VAL A 247 -6.87 -13.23 26.33
CA VAL A 247 -5.41 -13.07 26.24
C VAL A 247 -4.98 -11.65 26.62
N THR A 248 -5.69 -10.63 26.12
CA THR A 248 -5.34 -9.24 26.42
C THR A 248 -5.63 -8.89 27.88
N LYS A 249 -6.66 -9.50 28.48
CA LYS A 249 -6.96 -9.37 29.90
C LYS A 249 -5.93 -10.10 30.76
N ASP A 250 -5.48 -11.28 30.40
CA ASP A 250 -4.67 -12.10 31.30
C ASP A 250 -3.17 -11.82 31.16
N ALA A 251 -2.69 -11.61 29.93
CA ALA A 251 -1.28 -11.34 29.63
C ALA A 251 -0.95 -9.85 29.43
N GLY A 252 -1.95 -8.99 29.24
CA GLY A 252 -1.74 -7.57 28.99
C GLY A 252 -1.27 -6.78 30.21
N VAL A 253 -0.48 -5.72 29.97
CA VAL A 253 -0.05 -4.78 31.02
C VAL A 253 -1.28 -4.18 31.72
N ARG A 254 -1.30 -4.17 33.06
CA ARG A 254 -2.40 -3.57 33.83
C ARG A 254 -2.32 -2.04 33.75
N GLY A 255 -3.44 -1.39 33.45
CA GLY A 255 -3.56 0.07 33.41
C GLY A 255 -3.75 0.65 31.99
N GLY A 256 -3.60 1.96 31.85
CA GLY A 256 -3.94 2.69 30.61
C GLY A 256 -3.09 2.36 29.37
N LYS A 257 -2.01 1.58 29.53
CA LYS A 257 -1.21 1.05 28.41
C LYS A 257 -1.72 -0.29 27.89
N ASN A 258 -2.74 -0.87 28.53
CA ASN A 258 -3.36 -2.10 28.04
C ASN A 258 -4.01 -1.81 26.67
N PRO A 259 -3.81 -2.67 25.66
CA PRO A 259 -4.46 -2.52 24.35
C PRO A 259 -5.99 -2.35 24.42
N LEU A 260 -6.66 -2.94 25.43
CA LEU A 260 -8.10 -2.76 25.67
C LEU A 260 -8.51 -1.30 25.90
N PHE A 261 -7.62 -0.47 26.47
CA PHE A 261 -7.92 0.91 26.84
C PHE A 261 -7.16 1.95 26.00
N ALA A 262 -5.96 1.59 25.51
CA ALA A 262 -5.10 2.49 24.76
C ALA A 262 -5.58 2.72 23.31
N GLY A 263 -6.56 1.95 22.84
CA GLY A 263 -7.02 1.98 21.46
C GLY A 263 -6.01 1.37 20.47
N SER A 264 -4.93 0.77 20.97
CA SER A 264 -3.97 -0.01 20.18
C SER A 264 -4.43 -1.47 20.05
N ILE A 265 -3.98 -2.14 18.99
CA ILE A 265 -4.21 -3.58 18.80
C ILE A 265 -2.96 -4.31 19.30
N ALA A 266 -3.15 -5.35 20.10
CA ALA A 266 -2.06 -6.19 20.58
C ALA A 266 -1.44 -6.97 19.41
N MET A 267 -0.12 -7.13 19.44
CA MET A 267 0.57 -8.01 18.49
C MET A 267 0.16 -9.46 18.75
N VAL A 268 -0.30 -10.15 17.70
CA VAL A 268 -0.81 -11.53 17.78
C VAL A 268 0.25 -12.46 17.22
N ASP A 269 1.01 -13.14 18.08
CA ASP A 269 2.04 -14.11 17.67
C ASP A 269 2.89 -13.65 16.47
N GLY A 270 3.69 -12.59 16.59
CA GLY A 270 4.50 -12.13 15.44
C GLY A 270 3.72 -11.32 14.38
N LEU A 271 2.41 -11.12 14.52
CA LEU A 271 1.61 -10.31 13.59
C LEU A 271 1.40 -8.90 14.14
N VAL A 272 1.92 -7.90 13.42
CA VAL A 272 1.69 -6.48 13.71
C VAL A 272 0.44 -6.05 12.96
N ILE A 273 -0.61 -5.70 13.71
CA ILE A 273 -1.91 -5.36 13.15
C ILE A 273 -2.06 -3.85 13.06
N TYR A 274 -2.39 -3.35 11.87
CA TYR A 274 -2.73 -1.97 11.62
C TYR A 274 -4.19 -1.84 11.15
N GLU A 275 -4.93 -1.02 11.88
CA GLU A 275 -6.29 -0.63 11.52
C GLU A 275 -6.26 0.56 10.54
N HIS A 276 -6.90 0.43 9.37
CA HIS A 276 -6.94 1.53 8.41
C HIS A 276 -8.20 1.55 7.54
N ASN A 277 -8.78 2.74 7.36
CA ASN A 277 -10.02 2.96 6.60
C ASN A 277 -9.90 2.68 5.09
N LYS A 278 -8.68 2.50 4.58
CA LYS A 278 -8.44 2.21 3.15
C LYS A 278 -8.24 0.74 2.84
N VAL A 279 -8.39 -0.15 3.82
CA VAL A 279 -8.46 -1.58 3.54
C VAL A 279 -9.73 -1.85 2.70
N PRO A 280 -9.64 -2.62 1.59
CA PRO A 280 -10.79 -2.81 0.71
C PRO A 280 -11.95 -3.54 1.38
N THR A 281 -13.17 -3.03 1.16
CA THR A 281 -14.42 -3.59 1.64
C THR A 281 -15.42 -3.69 0.50
N ASN A 282 -16.50 -4.46 0.67
CA ASN A 282 -17.58 -4.56 -0.31
C ASN A 282 -18.80 -3.67 0.05
N THR A 283 -18.65 -2.75 1.00
CA THR A 283 -19.75 -1.98 1.59
C THR A 283 -20.53 -1.17 0.56
N GLY A 284 -19.84 -0.58 -0.41
CA GLY A 284 -20.39 0.20 -1.51
C GLY A 284 -20.80 -0.62 -2.74
N ASN A 285 -20.62 -1.94 -2.73
CA ASN A 285 -21.06 -2.80 -3.81
C ASN A 285 -22.57 -3.08 -3.72
N THR A 286 -23.25 -3.13 -4.87
CA THR A 286 -24.67 -3.44 -4.97
C THR A 286 -24.96 -4.89 -4.57
N ALA A 287 -24.05 -5.81 -4.93
CA ALA A 287 -24.06 -7.20 -4.46
C ALA A 287 -22.90 -7.40 -3.47
N GLY A 288 -23.22 -7.74 -2.23
CA GLY A 288 -22.25 -8.13 -1.21
C GLY A 288 -21.68 -9.54 -1.44
N TRP A 289 -21.14 -10.12 -0.39
CA TRP A 289 -20.64 -11.50 -0.36
C TRP A 289 -21.70 -12.46 0.19
N GLY A 290 -21.36 -13.74 0.27
CA GLY A 290 -22.27 -14.81 0.67
C GLY A 290 -23.25 -15.22 -0.42
N ALA A 291 -23.94 -16.33 -0.20
CA ALA A 291 -24.81 -16.95 -1.21
C ALA A 291 -25.99 -16.04 -1.62
N GLY A 292 -26.47 -15.22 -0.68
CA GLY A 292 -27.52 -14.22 -0.93
C GLY A 292 -27.00 -12.88 -1.44
N GLY A 293 -25.68 -12.63 -1.42
CA GLY A 293 -25.12 -11.32 -1.76
C GLY A 293 -25.40 -10.23 -0.73
N ASP A 294 -25.74 -10.59 0.51
CA ASP A 294 -26.11 -9.65 1.58
C ASP A 294 -25.00 -9.41 2.59
N VAL A 295 -23.92 -10.20 2.56
CA VAL A 295 -22.85 -10.13 3.56
C VAL A 295 -21.91 -8.99 3.23
N LYS A 296 -21.88 -7.99 4.12
CA LYS A 296 -20.83 -6.97 4.10
C LYS A 296 -19.53 -7.55 4.67
N GLY A 297 -18.43 -7.29 3.99
CA GLY A 297 -17.16 -7.95 4.22
C GLY A 297 -15.98 -7.10 3.79
N ALA A 298 -14.82 -7.47 4.31
CA ALA A 298 -13.57 -6.76 4.13
C ALA A 298 -12.45 -7.75 3.75
N GLN A 299 -11.50 -7.24 2.97
CA GLN A 299 -10.32 -7.98 2.52
C GLN A 299 -9.11 -7.48 3.32
N ALA A 300 -8.83 -8.12 4.45
CA ALA A 300 -7.61 -7.87 5.19
C ALA A 300 -6.39 -8.39 4.41
N LEU A 301 -5.25 -7.74 4.58
CA LEU A 301 -4.03 -8.05 3.83
C LEU A 301 -2.92 -8.37 4.82
N LEU A 302 -2.40 -9.60 4.77
CA LEU A 302 -1.16 -9.97 5.44
C LEU A 302 -0.01 -9.77 4.46
N LEU A 303 0.98 -8.99 4.89
CA LEU A 303 2.10 -8.50 4.10
C LEU A 303 3.42 -8.96 4.71
N GLY A 304 4.25 -9.58 3.89
CA GLY A 304 5.66 -9.88 4.18
C GLY A 304 6.60 -8.85 3.55
N ALA A 305 7.87 -9.21 3.40
CA ALA A 305 8.87 -8.42 2.70
C ALA A 305 8.61 -8.44 1.18
N GLN A 306 8.81 -7.31 0.51
CA GLN A 306 8.60 -7.12 -0.94
C GLN A 306 7.17 -7.45 -1.40
N ALA A 307 6.17 -7.18 -0.56
CA ALA A 307 4.75 -7.35 -0.86
C ALA A 307 4.27 -6.46 -2.03
N LEU A 308 4.89 -5.28 -2.22
CA LEU A 308 4.56 -4.35 -3.30
C LEU A 308 5.82 -3.72 -3.88
N GLY A 309 5.92 -3.73 -5.22
CA GLY A 309 6.88 -2.94 -5.97
C GLY A 309 6.30 -1.55 -6.25
N LEU A 310 6.98 -0.51 -5.77
CA LEU A 310 6.68 0.89 -6.08
C LEU A 310 7.81 1.49 -6.91
N ALA A 311 7.49 1.84 -8.16
CA ALA A 311 8.38 2.62 -9.00
C ALA A 311 8.09 4.11 -8.81
N GLU A 312 9.11 4.90 -8.47
CA GLU A 312 9.00 6.37 -8.42
C GLU A 312 10.09 7.01 -9.28
N VAL A 313 9.68 7.76 -10.30
CA VAL A 313 10.61 8.42 -11.23
C VAL A 313 10.73 9.90 -10.89
N GLY A 314 11.81 10.22 -10.20
CA GLY A 314 12.12 11.57 -9.73
C GLY A 314 11.11 12.12 -8.72
N ASN A 315 11.27 13.39 -8.39
CA ASN A 315 10.40 14.04 -7.43
C ASN A 315 9.13 14.55 -8.10
N SER A 316 8.04 14.60 -7.34
CA SER A 316 6.78 15.19 -7.77
C SER A 316 7.00 16.66 -8.15
N GLU A 317 6.47 17.03 -9.31
CA GLU A 317 6.72 18.30 -9.95
C GLU A 317 5.57 19.27 -9.69
N TRP A 318 5.96 20.52 -9.42
CA TRP A 318 5.05 21.62 -9.20
C TRP A 318 5.11 22.56 -10.40
N ALA A 319 3.96 22.80 -11.03
CA ALA A 319 3.83 23.73 -12.15
C ALA A 319 2.82 24.84 -11.80
N GLU A 320 3.19 26.08 -12.10
CA GLU A 320 2.29 27.24 -11.97
C GLU A 320 2.05 27.80 -13.37
N ASP A 321 0.77 27.95 -13.72
CA ASP A 321 0.35 28.64 -14.92
C ASP A 321 -0.08 30.07 -14.56
N ASN A 322 0.77 31.02 -14.94
CA ASN A 322 0.53 32.46 -14.78
C ASN A 322 0.19 33.14 -16.11
N GLN A 323 0.04 32.40 -17.21
CA GLN A 323 -0.12 32.97 -18.56
C GLN A 323 -1.58 32.97 -19.04
N LYS A 324 -2.44 32.12 -18.48
CA LYS A 324 -3.87 32.09 -18.85
C LYS A 324 -4.62 33.30 -18.30
N ASP A 325 -5.44 33.93 -19.14
CA ASP A 325 -6.23 35.13 -18.80
C ASP A 325 -5.35 36.29 -18.29
N TYR A 326 -4.24 36.55 -18.99
CA TYR A 326 -3.27 37.62 -18.67
C TYR A 326 -2.79 37.60 -17.20
N GLY A 327 -2.65 36.41 -16.60
CA GLY A 327 -2.20 36.24 -15.21
C GLY A 327 -3.25 36.59 -14.14
N ARG A 328 -4.50 36.90 -14.53
CA ARG A 328 -5.59 37.23 -13.59
C ARG A 328 -6.13 36.01 -12.86
N LYS A 329 -5.88 34.81 -13.38
CA LYS A 329 -6.38 33.53 -12.86
C LYS A 329 -5.23 32.52 -12.75
N PRO A 330 -4.39 32.63 -11.70
CA PRO A 330 -3.28 31.70 -11.51
C PRO A 330 -3.81 30.26 -11.40
N GLY A 331 -3.19 29.38 -12.17
CA GLY A 331 -3.40 27.94 -12.15
C GLY A 331 -2.22 27.26 -11.47
N ILE A 332 -2.51 26.18 -10.77
CA ILE A 332 -1.55 25.42 -10.02
C ILE A 332 -1.77 23.95 -10.37
N ALA A 333 -0.70 23.25 -10.77
CA ALA A 333 -0.73 21.82 -11.08
C ALA A 333 0.34 21.06 -10.28
N TYR A 334 0.00 19.83 -9.94
CA TYR A 334 0.89 18.89 -9.27
C TYR A 334 0.88 17.57 -10.00
N ALA A 335 2.07 17.04 -10.27
CA ALA A 335 2.23 15.81 -11.02
C ALA A 335 3.31 14.91 -10.42
N THR A 336 3.14 13.60 -10.59
CA THR A 336 4.18 12.62 -10.26
C THR A 336 4.12 11.47 -11.25
N ILE A 337 5.27 10.87 -11.50
CA ILE A 337 5.39 9.64 -12.29
C ILE A 337 5.58 8.50 -11.32
N LEU A 338 4.71 7.49 -11.39
CA LEU A 338 4.76 6.33 -10.51
C LEU A 338 4.26 5.06 -11.23
N GLY A 339 4.58 3.92 -10.64
CA GLY A 339 4.09 2.61 -11.07
C GLY A 339 3.92 1.69 -9.86
N PHE A 340 2.90 0.83 -9.91
CA PHE A 340 2.64 -0.17 -8.89
C PHE A 340 2.60 -1.55 -9.52
N LYS A 341 3.25 -2.52 -8.88
CA LYS A 341 3.10 -3.92 -9.25
C LYS A 341 3.17 -4.80 -8.02
N LYS A 342 2.22 -5.73 -7.92
CA LYS A 342 2.25 -6.82 -6.94
C LYS A 342 3.17 -7.91 -7.52
N PRO A 343 4.26 -8.29 -6.84
CA PRO A 343 5.14 -9.33 -7.38
C PRO A 343 4.46 -10.70 -7.38
N VAL A 344 4.54 -11.39 -8.52
CA VAL A 344 4.01 -12.74 -8.73
C VAL A 344 5.16 -13.58 -9.27
N PHE A 345 5.44 -14.70 -8.62
CA PHE A 345 6.53 -15.60 -8.97
C PHE A 345 6.12 -17.04 -8.73
N GLU A 346 6.82 -17.96 -9.38
CA GLU A 346 6.65 -19.39 -9.15
C GLU A 346 7.03 -19.73 -7.69
N ASP A 347 6.07 -20.22 -6.91
CA ASP A 347 6.33 -20.65 -5.55
C ASP A 347 7.01 -22.04 -5.59
N PRO A 348 8.20 -22.21 -4.97
CA PRO A 348 8.90 -23.49 -4.97
C PRO A 348 8.12 -24.62 -4.28
N VAL A 349 7.12 -24.30 -3.45
CA VAL A 349 6.29 -25.27 -2.74
C VAL A 349 5.12 -25.77 -3.60
N THR A 350 4.48 -24.89 -4.38
CA THR A 350 3.29 -25.24 -5.19
C THR A 350 3.62 -25.50 -6.66
N GLY A 351 4.75 -24.98 -7.17
CA GLY A 351 5.10 -25.03 -8.59
C GLY A 351 4.16 -24.19 -9.47
N THR A 352 3.52 -23.17 -8.88
CA THR A 352 2.58 -22.28 -9.57
C THR A 352 2.97 -20.81 -9.34
N ASP A 353 2.65 -19.95 -10.31
CA ASP A 353 2.79 -18.51 -10.17
C ASP A 353 1.83 -17.98 -9.09
N GLU A 354 2.38 -17.52 -7.97
CA GLU A 354 1.63 -17.03 -6.81
C GLU A 354 2.15 -15.66 -6.35
N ASP A 355 1.30 -14.90 -5.66
CA ASP A 355 1.70 -13.62 -5.07
C ASP A 355 2.85 -13.80 -4.07
N PHE A 356 3.95 -13.07 -4.21
CA PHE A 356 5.19 -13.36 -3.49
C PHE A 356 5.10 -13.29 -1.96
N SER A 357 4.54 -12.19 -1.43
CA SER A 357 4.50 -11.90 0.01
C SER A 357 3.19 -11.25 0.45
N VAL A 358 2.10 -11.57 -0.24
CA VAL A 358 0.76 -11.06 0.06
C VAL A 358 -0.20 -12.22 0.27
N LEU A 359 -0.95 -12.17 1.36
CA LEU A 359 -2.04 -13.10 1.65
C LEU A 359 -3.31 -12.29 1.91
N SER A 360 -4.40 -12.62 1.20
CA SER A 360 -5.70 -11.97 1.36
C SER A 360 -6.57 -12.75 2.32
N LEU A 361 -7.04 -12.10 3.39
CA LEU A 361 -7.99 -12.65 4.35
C LEU A 361 -9.37 -12.05 4.07
N TYR A 362 -10.34 -12.91 3.74
CA TYR A 362 -11.71 -12.49 3.48
C TYR A 362 -12.59 -12.84 4.68
N THR A 363 -13.20 -11.83 5.29
CA THR A 363 -14.13 -12.01 6.40
C THR A 363 -15.40 -11.20 6.19
N ALA A 364 -16.48 -11.62 6.82
CA ALA A 364 -17.58 -10.73 7.11
C ALA A 364 -17.08 -9.58 8.00
N ALA A 365 -17.64 -8.41 7.75
CA ALA A 365 -17.28 -7.13 8.35
C ALA A 365 -18.46 -6.19 8.09
N ALA A 366 -19.47 -6.26 8.97
CA ALA A 366 -20.76 -5.57 8.83
C ALA A 366 -20.98 -4.47 9.86
#